data_AF-A0AAY5L5L7-F1
#
_entry.id   AF-A0AAY5L5L7-F1
#
_cell.length_a   1.000
_cell.length_b   1.000
_cell.length_c   1.000
_cell.angle_alpha   90.00
_cell.angle_beta   90.00
_cell.angle_gamma   90.00
#
_symmetry.space_group_name_H-M   'P 1'
#
loop_
_entity.id
_entity.type
_entity.pdbx_description
1 polymer ?
#
loop_
_entity_poly.entity_id
_entity_poly.type
_entity_poly.pdbx_seq_one_letter_code
_entity_poly.pdbx_strand_id
1 'polypeptide(L)'
;MDKKIEVDNLEMRLDTLESRIYGERRNKGGKPVKCTDSLSRIQVALANTANKRERVKILHKKIEDLLKYLDPQFTDHITVPDSMKLEFILAEEDFLLSQATLLEQVSSLQPLLDSNYIRDVPEHATKLQRLSQIHIKQQDQTEAQSLEVKKLFEEYNKMSGDYNGKNHPA
;
A
#
# COMPACT_ATOMS: atom_id res chain seq x y z
N MET A 1 16.13 0.81 -17.38
CA MET A 1 17.13 1.80 -16.93
C MET A 1 17.57 1.55 -15.50
N ASP A 2 16.68 1.00 -14.66
CA ASP A 2 16.92 0.77 -13.22
C ASP A 2 18.10 -0.17 -12.92
N LYS A 3 18.25 -1.28 -13.66
CA LYS A 3 19.37 -2.22 -13.46
C LYS A 3 20.75 -1.58 -13.72
N LYS A 4 20.83 -0.57 -14.58
CA LYS A 4 22.10 0.12 -14.86
C LYS A 4 22.47 1.04 -13.70
N ILE A 5 21.48 1.73 -13.13
CA ILE A 5 21.65 2.58 -11.94
C ILE A 5 22.06 1.75 -10.71
N GLU A 6 21.48 0.56 -10.53
CA GLU A 6 21.87 -0.36 -9.45
C GLU A 6 23.33 -0.83 -9.58
N VAL A 7 23.75 -1.19 -10.80
CA VAL A 7 25.13 -1.61 -11.07
C VAL A 7 26.11 -0.45 -10.87
N ASP A 8 25.79 0.74 -11.39
CA ASP A 8 26.64 1.93 -11.23
C ASP A 8 26.77 2.34 -9.74
N ASN A 9 25.71 2.19 -8.93
CA ASN A 9 25.75 2.45 -7.49
C ASN A 9 26.59 1.39 -6.74
N LEU A 10 26.46 0.12 -7.12
CA LEU A 10 27.29 -0.96 -6.56
C LEU A 10 28.77 -0.76 -6.91
N GLU A 11 29.07 -0.33 -8.12
CA GLU A 11 30.44 -0.05 -8.57
C GLU A 11 31.05 1.13 -7.81
N MET A 12 30.28 2.21 -7.61
CA MET A 12 30.71 3.34 -6.78
C MET A 12 30.98 2.92 -5.33
N ARG A 13 30.10 2.09 -4.75
CA ARG A 13 30.29 1.56 -3.39
C ARG A 13 31.52 0.66 -3.31
N LEU A 14 31.75 -0.19 -4.32
CA LEU A 14 32.94 -1.02 -4.39
C LEU A 14 34.21 -0.17 -4.46
N ASP A 15 34.25 0.86 -5.30
CA ASP A 15 35.41 1.75 -5.42
C ASP A 15 35.70 2.51 -4.10
N THR A 16 34.65 2.94 -3.39
CA THR A 16 34.82 3.52 -2.04
C THR A 16 35.33 2.52 -1.00
N LEU A 17 34.97 1.24 -1.10
CA LEU A 17 35.46 0.20 -0.21
C LEU A 17 36.90 -0.19 -0.53
N GLU A 18 37.23 -0.34 -1.82
CA GLU A 18 38.58 -0.64 -2.29
C GLU A 18 39.56 0.47 -1.92
N SER A 19 39.19 1.74 -2.13
CA SER A 19 40.01 2.88 -1.73
C SER A 19 40.20 2.97 -0.21
N ARG A 20 39.20 2.60 0.61
CA ARG A 20 39.35 2.55 2.08
C ARG A 20 40.25 1.41 2.56
N ILE A 21 40.20 0.24 1.93
CA ILE A 21 40.95 -0.95 2.37
C ILE A 21 42.38 -0.94 1.84
N TYR A 22 42.58 -0.60 0.57
CA TYR A 22 43.88 -0.63 -0.09
C TYR A 22 44.57 0.75 -0.15
N GLY A 23 43.83 1.83 0.14
CA GLY A 23 44.34 3.20 0.06
C GLY A 23 44.67 3.62 -1.37
N GLU A 24 45.30 4.79 -1.51
CA GLU A 24 45.86 5.30 -2.79
C GLU A 24 47.03 4.43 -3.32
N ARG A 25 47.47 3.46 -2.51
CA ARG A 25 48.44 2.44 -2.90
C ARG A 25 47.72 1.21 -3.45
N ARG A 26 47.22 1.32 -4.68
CA ARG A 26 47.15 0.18 -5.62
C ARG A 26 48.58 -0.26 -5.95
N ASN A 27 49.29 -0.78 -4.95
CA ASN A 27 50.71 -1.08 -5.06
C ASN A 27 50.87 -2.27 -6.02
N LYS A 28 51.49 -1.95 -7.16
CA LYS A 28 52.15 -2.86 -8.09
C LYS A 28 53.03 -3.84 -7.29
N GLY A 29 52.48 -4.97 -6.88
CA GLY A 29 53.19 -5.93 -6.02
C GLY A 29 52.33 -6.70 -5.02
N GLY A 30 51.18 -7.23 -5.45
CA GLY A 30 50.68 -8.57 -5.07
C GLY A 30 50.71 -9.03 -3.61
N LYS A 31 50.54 -8.16 -2.60
CA LYS A 31 50.30 -8.63 -1.22
C LYS A 31 49.03 -7.98 -0.67
N PRO A 32 47.98 -8.77 -0.37
CA PRO A 32 46.77 -8.24 0.25
C PRO A 32 47.14 -7.65 1.61
N VAL A 33 46.65 -6.44 1.89
CA VAL A 33 46.83 -5.81 3.20
C VAL A 33 46.15 -6.71 4.22
N LYS A 34 46.93 -7.32 5.11
CA LYS A 34 46.42 -8.18 6.19
C LYS A 34 45.83 -7.32 7.30
N CYS A 35 44.74 -6.60 6.98
CA CYS A 35 44.02 -5.73 7.90
C CYS A 35 43.52 -6.51 9.11
N THR A 36 43.06 -7.75 8.89
CA THR A 36 42.58 -8.65 9.95
C THR A 36 43.66 -9.00 10.97
N ASP A 37 44.87 -9.36 10.52
CA ASP A 37 45.97 -9.74 11.40
C ASP A 37 46.53 -8.53 12.15
N SER A 38 46.51 -7.37 11.52
CA SER A 38 46.97 -6.11 12.12
C SER A 38 45.95 -5.61 13.14
N LEU A 39 44.66 -5.67 12.81
CA LEU A 39 43.55 -5.36 13.71
C LEU A 39 43.51 -6.32 14.90
N SER A 40 43.69 -7.63 14.67
CA SER A 40 43.77 -8.64 15.74
C SER A 40 44.93 -8.35 16.69
N ARG A 41 46.12 -8.01 16.17
CA ARG A 41 47.26 -7.61 17.01
C ARG A 41 46.98 -6.35 17.83
N ILE A 42 46.34 -5.34 17.23
CA ILE A 42 45.96 -4.11 17.92
C ILE A 42 44.91 -4.41 19.01
N GLN A 43 43.91 -5.23 18.70
CA GLN A 43 42.88 -5.66 19.65
C GLN A 43 43.48 -6.40 20.85
N VAL A 44 44.41 -7.32 20.62
CA VAL A 44 45.11 -8.04 21.69
C VAL A 44 45.98 -7.09 22.53
N ALA A 45 46.68 -6.14 21.90
CA ALA A 45 47.47 -5.13 22.62
C ALA A 45 46.59 -4.19 23.46
N LEU A 46 45.44 -3.77 22.92
CA LEU A 46 44.43 -2.96 23.61
C LEU A 46 43.81 -3.72 24.78
N ALA A 47 43.41 -4.98 24.58
CA ALA A 47 42.86 -5.83 25.65
C ALA A 47 43.86 -6.06 26.77
N ASN A 48 45.13 -6.33 26.44
CA ASN A 48 46.20 -6.47 27.42
C ASN A 48 46.47 -5.16 28.18
N THR A 49 46.40 -4.02 27.51
CA THR A 49 46.59 -2.71 28.14
C THR A 49 45.40 -2.31 29.02
N ALA A 50 44.17 -2.59 28.57
CA ALA A 50 42.95 -2.39 29.34
C ALA A 50 42.93 -3.26 30.59
N ASN A 51 43.32 -4.53 30.51
CA ASN A 51 43.35 -5.44 31.66
C ASN A 51 44.45 -5.09 32.68
N LYS A 52 45.56 -4.46 32.26
CA LYS A 52 46.63 -4.00 33.16
C LYS A 52 46.35 -2.64 33.80
N ARG A 53 45.47 -1.83 33.22
CA ARG A 53 45.12 -0.49 33.70
C ARG A 53 43.60 -0.36 33.84
N GLU A 54 43.09 -0.54 35.06
CA GLU A 54 41.66 -0.43 35.37
C GLU A 54 41.02 0.88 34.86
N ARG A 55 41.74 2.01 34.87
CA ARG A 55 41.27 3.27 34.29
C ARG A 55 41.00 3.20 32.78
N VAL A 56 41.82 2.47 32.03
CA VAL A 56 41.67 2.28 30.57
C VAL A 56 40.52 1.32 30.26
N LYS A 57 40.29 0.33 31.12
CA LYS A 57 39.13 -0.57 31.04
C LYS A 57 37.81 0.16 31.29
N ILE A 58 37.77 1.03 32.30
CA ILE A 58 36.62 1.90 32.57
C ILE A 58 36.38 2.85 31.40
N LEU A 59 37.44 3.44 30.83
CA LEU A 59 37.30 4.32 29.66
C LEU A 59 36.79 3.57 28.42
N HIS A 60 37.29 2.36 28.12
CA HIS A 60 36.76 1.56 27.01
C HIS A 60 35.27 1.26 27.15
N LYS A 61 34.81 0.87 28.35
CA LYS A 61 33.38 0.67 28.62
C LYS A 61 32.59 1.97 28.48
N LYS A 62 33.13 3.08 29.01
CA LYS A 62 32.51 4.40 28.89
C LYS A 62 32.47 4.93 27.47
N ILE A 63 33.38 4.53 26.57
CA ILE A 63 33.35 4.92 25.15
C ILE A 63 32.13 4.29 24.47
N GLU A 64 31.85 3.00 24.72
CA GLU A 64 30.65 2.34 24.20
C GLU A 64 29.38 2.99 24.73
N ASP A 65 29.35 3.37 26.00
CA ASP A 65 28.20 4.09 26.57
C ASP A 65 28.11 5.54 26.04
N LEU A 66 29.22 6.26 25.90
CA LEU A 66 29.24 7.61 25.30
C LEU A 66 28.74 7.59 23.85
N LEU A 67 29.10 6.56 23.07
CA LEU A 67 28.62 6.41 21.70
C LEU A 67 27.09 6.29 21.65
N LYS A 68 26.45 5.64 22.64
CA LYS A 68 24.99 5.59 22.77
C LYS A 68 24.41 6.97 23.10
N TYR A 69 25.07 7.74 23.96
CA TYR A 69 24.64 9.10 24.31
C TYR A 69 24.89 10.13 23.20
N LEU A 70 25.80 9.84 22.26
CA LEU A 70 26.08 10.65 21.08
C LEU A 70 25.14 10.36 19.90
N ASP A 71 24.30 9.32 19.99
CA ASP A 71 23.24 9.09 19.02
C ASP A 71 22.13 10.14 19.25
N PRO A 72 21.85 11.03 18.27
CA PRO A 72 20.78 12.02 18.38
C PRO A 72 19.43 11.39 18.70
N GLN A 73 19.19 10.15 18.25
CA GLN A 73 17.95 9.43 18.52
C GLN A 73 17.79 9.09 20.01
N PHE A 74 18.88 8.95 20.77
CA PHE A 74 18.83 8.64 22.19
C PHE A 74 18.54 9.87 23.06
N THR A 75 18.99 11.05 22.62
CA THR A 75 18.79 12.33 23.34
C THR A 75 17.41 12.93 23.09
N ASP A 76 16.84 12.72 21.89
CA ASP A 76 15.51 13.23 21.54
C ASP A 76 14.38 12.51 22.32
N HIS A 77 14.56 11.23 22.67
CA HIS A 77 13.54 10.48 23.41
C HIS A 77 13.56 10.71 24.94
N ILE A 78 14.69 11.15 25.51
CA ILE A 78 14.84 11.31 26.97
C ILE A 78 14.48 12.73 27.44
N THR A 79 14.51 13.73 26.56
CA THR A 79 14.62 15.11 27.00
C THR A 79 13.33 15.92 27.02
N VAL A 80 12.17 15.39 26.60
CA VAL A 80 10.91 16.15 26.73
C VAL A 80 10.56 16.24 28.23
N PRO A 81 10.75 17.41 28.89
CA PRO A 81 10.46 17.55 30.31
C PRO A 81 8.95 17.44 30.53
N ASP A 82 8.52 16.99 31.70
CA ASP A 82 7.10 16.76 31.96
C ASP A 82 6.25 18.03 31.83
N SER A 83 6.84 19.20 32.10
CA SER A 83 6.19 20.50 31.83
C SER A 83 5.93 20.74 30.35
N MET A 84 6.84 20.31 29.46
CA MET A 84 6.67 20.45 28.02
C MET A 84 5.65 19.45 27.46
N LYS A 85 5.57 18.24 28.03
CA LYS A 85 4.52 17.27 27.69
C LYS A 85 3.14 17.82 28.00
N LEU A 86 2.99 18.50 29.15
CA LEU A 86 1.73 19.11 29.54
C LEU A 86 1.33 20.24 28.59
N GLU A 87 2.25 21.15 28.29
CA GLU A 87 2.01 22.22 27.31
C GLU A 87 1.70 21.67 25.92
N PHE A 88 2.37 20.59 25.51
CA PHE A 88 2.11 19.93 24.24
C PHE A 88 0.71 19.31 24.17
N ILE A 89 0.29 18.61 25.23
CA ILE A 89 -1.06 18.03 25.32
C ILE A 89 -2.13 19.12 25.31
N LEU A 90 -1.92 20.23 26.03
CA LEU A 90 -2.86 21.35 26.04
C LEU A 90 -2.91 22.08 24.70
N ALA A 91 -1.76 22.28 24.05
CA ALA A 91 -1.70 22.89 22.73
C ALA A 91 -2.34 22.01 21.64
N GLU A 92 -2.25 20.68 21.78
CA GLU A 92 -2.84 19.71 20.86
C GLU A 92 -4.22 19.20 21.30
N GLU A 93 -4.83 19.75 22.35
CA GLU A 93 -6.10 19.25 22.91
C GLU A 93 -7.21 19.22 21.84
N ASP A 94 -7.41 20.32 21.13
CA ASP A 94 -8.40 20.44 20.06
C ASP A 94 -8.11 19.46 18.91
N PHE A 95 -6.83 19.27 18.58
CA PHE A 95 -6.41 18.32 17.55
C PHE A 95 -6.72 16.88 17.97
N LEU A 96 -6.36 16.49 19.19
CA LEU A 96 -6.62 15.16 19.74
C LEU A 96 -8.12 14.87 19.84
N LEU A 97 -8.93 15.83 20.26
CA LEU A 97 -10.39 15.72 20.29
C LEU A 97 -10.98 15.57 18.88
N SER A 98 -10.51 16.38 17.92
CA SER A 98 -10.95 16.26 16.52
C SER A 98 -10.59 14.90 15.92
N GLN A 99 -9.41 14.37 16.25
CA GLN A 99 -8.96 13.08 15.75
C GLN A 99 -9.73 11.93 16.42
N ALA A 100 -10.04 12.04 17.71
CA ALA A 100 -10.84 11.05 18.43
C ALA A 100 -12.27 10.97 17.89
N THR A 101 -12.92 12.12 17.63
CA THR A 101 -14.27 12.15 17.03
C THR A 101 -14.28 11.58 15.61
N LEU A 102 -13.26 11.89 14.80
CA LEU A 102 -13.12 11.28 13.46
C LEU A 102 -12.88 9.77 13.54
N LEU A 103 -12.08 9.31 14.50
CA LEU A 103 -11.83 7.89 14.72
C LEU A 103 -13.10 7.16 15.15
N GLU A 104 -13.92 7.76 16.02
CA GLU A 104 -15.21 7.22 16.44
C GLU A 104 -16.18 7.12 15.26
N GLN A 105 -16.23 8.14 14.39
CA GLN A 105 -17.00 8.09 13.14
C GLN A 105 -16.52 6.95 12.24
N VAL A 106 -15.21 6.80 12.03
CA VAL A 106 -14.65 5.69 11.22
C VAL A 106 -14.97 4.34 11.85
N SER A 107 -14.85 4.19 13.17
CA SER A 107 -15.19 2.98 13.90
C SER A 107 -16.67 2.63 13.77
N SER A 108 -17.56 3.62 13.75
CA SER A 108 -18.99 3.42 13.54
C SER A 108 -19.34 2.96 12.12
N LEU A 109 -18.51 3.34 11.15
CA LEU A 109 -18.69 3.02 9.74
C LEU A 109 -18.01 1.69 9.34
N GLN A 110 -17.08 1.18 10.15
CA GLN A 110 -16.39 -0.09 9.90
C GLN A 110 -17.34 -1.28 9.66
N PRO A 111 -18.44 -1.46 10.42
CA PRO A 111 -19.39 -2.56 10.21
C PRO A 111 -20.18 -2.47 8.90
N LEU A 112 -20.24 -1.29 8.25
CA LEU A 112 -20.92 -1.13 6.96
C LEU A 112 -20.12 -1.74 5.80
N LEU A 113 -18.79 -1.80 5.92
CA LEU A 113 -17.91 -2.44 4.94
C LEU A 113 -18.15 -3.95 4.88
N ASP A 114 -18.45 -4.55 6.04
CA ASP A 114 -18.77 -5.98 6.16
C ASP A 114 -20.27 -6.25 5.93
N SER A 115 -21.06 -5.24 5.54
CA SER A 115 -22.49 -5.43 5.36
C SER A 115 -22.76 -6.44 4.24
N ASN A 116 -23.65 -7.39 4.52
CA ASN A 116 -24.07 -8.40 3.56
C ASN A 116 -24.63 -7.76 2.28
N TYR A 117 -25.14 -6.52 2.34
CA TYR A 117 -25.63 -5.80 1.17
C TYR A 117 -24.55 -5.50 0.14
N ILE A 118 -23.30 -5.26 0.55
CA ILE A 118 -22.17 -5.07 -0.37
C ILE A 118 -21.65 -6.42 -0.87
N ARG A 119 -21.62 -7.42 0.01
CA ARG A 119 -21.14 -8.77 -0.32
C ARG A 119 -22.07 -9.50 -1.30
N ASP A 120 -23.37 -9.31 -1.19
CA ASP A 120 -24.38 -10.03 -1.97
C ASP A 120 -24.71 -9.33 -3.30
N VAL A 121 -24.06 -8.18 -3.61
CA VAL A 121 -24.21 -7.46 -4.88
C VAL A 121 -23.97 -8.35 -6.11
N PRO A 122 -22.91 -9.19 -6.18
CA PRO A 122 -22.70 -10.06 -7.33
C PRO A 122 -23.86 -11.05 -7.54
N GLU A 123 -24.44 -11.56 -6.46
CA GLU A 123 -25.58 -12.48 -6.55
C GLU A 123 -26.84 -11.76 -7.05
N HIS A 124 -27.10 -10.55 -6.55
CA HIS A 124 -28.19 -9.72 -7.07
C HIS A 124 -27.97 -9.32 -8.54
N ALA A 125 -26.73 -9.03 -8.95
CA ALA A 125 -26.38 -8.69 -10.32
C ALA A 125 -26.66 -9.85 -11.30
N THR A 126 -26.33 -11.10 -10.92
CA THR A 126 -26.63 -12.28 -11.75
C THR A 126 -28.13 -12.53 -11.87
N LYS A 127 -28.90 -12.37 -10.78
CA LYS A 127 -30.37 -12.45 -10.80
C LYS A 127 -30.97 -11.36 -11.69
N LEU A 128 -30.46 -10.13 -11.59
CA LEU A 128 -30.90 -9.01 -12.43
C LEU A 128 -30.56 -9.23 -13.91
N GLN A 129 -29.38 -9.75 -14.23
CA GLN A 129 -28.99 -10.09 -15.61
C GLN A 129 -29.93 -11.14 -16.21
N ARG A 130 -30.28 -12.18 -15.44
CA ARG A 130 -31.25 -13.19 -15.87
C ARG A 130 -32.64 -12.59 -16.10
N LEU A 131 -33.11 -11.73 -15.19
CA LEU A 131 -34.37 -11.00 -15.33
C LEU A 131 -34.36 -10.11 -16.58
N SER A 132 -33.28 -9.39 -16.84
CA SER A 132 -33.12 -8.56 -18.03
C SER A 132 -33.22 -9.38 -19.31
N GLN A 133 -32.59 -10.56 -19.38
CA GLN A 133 -32.72 -11.45 -20.55
C GLN A 133 -34.15 -11.95 -20.74
N ILE A 134 -34.86 -12.29 -19.66
CA ILE A 134 -36.27 -12.71 -19.74
C ILE A 134 -37.14 -11.54 -20.21
N HIS A 135 -36.91 -10.34 -19.69
CA HIS A 135 -37.65 -9.15 -20.07
C HIS A 135 -37.49 -8.83 -21.55
N ILE A 136 -36.26 -8.91 -22.09
CA ILE A 136 -36.02 -8.73 -23.53
C ILE A 136 -36.84 -9.73 -24.36
N LYS A 137 -36.82 -11.02 -23.99
CA LYS A 137 -37.61 -12.05 -24.69
C LYS A 137 -39.11 -11.80 -24.62
N GLN A 138 -39.62 -11.40 -23.46
CA GLN A 138 -41.03 -11.08 -23.28
C GLN A 138 -41.44 -9.86 -24.11
N GLN A 139 -40.57 -8.86 -24.20
CA GLN A 139 -40.80 -7.67 -25.01
C GLN A 139 -40.88 -8.03 -26.51
N ASP A 140 -39.92 -8.81 -27.02
CA ASP A 140 -39.93 -9.27 -28.42
C ASP A 140 -41.19 -10.11 -28.73
N GLN A 141 -41.57 -11.02 -27.82
CA GLN A 141 -42.77 -11.84 -27.97
C GLN A 141 -44.05 -11.00 -27.97
N THR A 142 -44.13 -10.00 -27.09
CA THR A 142 -45.28 -9.09 -27.00
C THR A 142 -45.41 -8.27 -28.28
N GLU A 143 -44.29 -7.79 -28.83
CA GLU A 143 -44.29 -7.05 -30.09
C GLU A 143 -44.72 -7.93 -31.27
N ALA A 144 -44.19 -9.15 -31.37
CA ALA A 144 -44.58 -10.12 -32.40
C ALA A 144 -46.08 -10.46 -32.33
N GLN A 145 -46.60 -10.75 -31.14
CA GLN A 145 -48.03 -11.02 -30.93
C GLN A 145 -48.89 -9.78 -31.27
N SER A 146 -48.45 -8.58 -30.90
CA SER A 146 -49.16 -7.35 -31.25
C SER A 146 -49.23 -7.15 -32.77
N LEU A 147 -48.15 -7.44 -33.50
CA LEU A 147 -48.12 -7.39 -34.96
C LEU A 147 -49.03 -8.44 -35.60
N GLU A 148 -49.03 -9.67 -35.08
CA GLU A 148 -49.91 -10.74 -35.58
C GLU A 148 -51.39 -10.40 -35.37
N VAL A 149 -51.75 -9.92 -34.18
CA VAL A 149 -53.11 -9.46 -33.88
C VAL A 149 -53.52 -8.32 -34.80
N LYS A 150 -52.64 -7.33 -35.04
CA LYS A 150 -52.91 -6.25 -36.01
C LYS A 150 -53.15 -6.79 -37.42
N LYS A 151 -52.34 -7.73 -37.90
CA LYS A 151 -52.55 -8.37 -39.21
C LYS A 151 -53.89 -9.11 -39.27
N LEU A 152 -54.25 -9.85 -38.21
CA LEU A 152 -55.51 -10.56 -38.15
C LEU A 152 -56.71 -9.60 -38.20
N PHE A 153 -56.61 -8.46 -37.51
CA PHE A 153 -57.61 -7.38 -37.58
C PHE A 153 -57.66 -6.74 -38.98
N GLU A 154 -56.52 -6.52 -39.63
CA GLU A 154 -56.47 -6.02 -41.02
C GLU A 154 -57.12 -7.01 -41.99
N GLU A 155 -56.84 -8.31 -41.87
CA GLU A 155 -57.46 -9.36 -42.69
C GLU A 155 -58.97 -9.46 -42.44
N TYR A 156 -59.41 -9.39 -41.18
CA TYR A 156 -60.82 -9.37 -40.84
C TYR A 156 -61.54 -8.13 -41.39
N ASN A 157 -60.93 -6.95 -41.27
CA ASN A 157 -61.45 -5.70 -41.82
C ASN A 157 -61.55 -5.76 -43.34
N LYS A 158 -60.54 -6.34 -44.01
CA LYS A 158 -60.54 -6.54 -45.46
C LYS A 158 -61.64 -7.50 -45.89
N MET A 159 -61.80 -8.64 -45.21
CA MET A 159 -62.86 -9.60 -45.47
C MET A 159 -64.24 -8.95 -45.28
N SER A 160 -64.48 -8.25 -44.16
CA SER A 160 -65.74 -7.56 -43.91
C SER A 160 -66.02 -6.44 -44.94
N GLY A 161 -64.98 -5.72 -45.37
CA GLY A 161 -65.07 -4.73 -46.46
C GLY A 161 -65.46 -5.38 -47.80
N ASP A 162 -64.85 -6.50 -48.14
CA ASP A 162 -65.16 -7.27 -49.36
C ASP A 162 -66.56 -7.89 -49.32
N TYR A 163 -67.04 -8.33 -48.14
CA TYR A 163 -68.42 -8.79 -47.95
C TYR A 163 -69.44 -7.65 -48.09
N ASN A 164 -69.12 -6.46 -47.59
CA ASN A 164 -70.01 -5.29 -47.70
C ASN A 164 -70.03 -4.73 -49.14
N GLY A 165 -68.91 -4.79 -49.86
CA GLY A 165 -68.82 -4.42 -51.28
C GLY A 165 -69.53 -5.38 -52.24
N LYS A 166 -69.72 -6.66 -51.87
CA LYS A 166 -70.48 -7.64 -52.66
C LYS A 166 -71.99 -7.60 -52.43
N ASN A 167 -72.46 -7.06 -51.30
CA ASN A 167 -73.89 -6.99 -50.96
C ASN A 167 -74.58 -5.69 -51.39
N HIS A 168 -73.86 -4.76 -52.02
CA HIS A 168 -74.46 -3.59 -52.68
C HIS A 168 -73.90 -3.44 -54.12
N PRO A 169 -74.43 -4.18 -55.10
CA PRO A 169 -74.26 -3.82 -56.50
C PRO A 169 -75.18 -2.62 -56.78
N ALA A 170 -74.59 -1.48 -57.08
CA ALA A 170 -75.26 -0.37 -57.77
C ALA A 170 -74.61 -0.20 -59.14
#